data_AF-A0A955AY08-F1
#
_entry.id   AF-A0A955AY08-F1
#
_cell.length_a   1.000
_cell.length_b   1.000
_cell.length_c   1.000
_cell.angle_alpha   90.00
_cell.angle_beta   90.00
_cell.angle_gamma   90.00
#
_symmetry.space_group_name_H-M   'P 1'
#
loop_
_entity.id
_entity.type
_entity.pdbx_description
1 polymer ?
#
loop_
_entity_poly.entity_id
_entity_poly.type
_entity_poly.pdbx_seq_one_letter_code
_entity_poly.pdbx_strand_id
1 'polypeptide(L)'
;LLPLASITTGSMDAAETNGISAEKRQQVGQQFEGMFMSLLLKEMRQTVGEGGLFAGESSDTLGGMFDMFMSDHLSQQGGLGIGQMIETYLENSV
;
A
#
# COMPACT_ATOMS: atom_id res chain seq x y z
N LEU A 1 -34.17 -24.55 2.45
CA LEU A 1 -33.02 -25.45 2.68
C LEU A 1 -32.09 -25.33 1.48
N LEU A 2 -31.08 -24.44 1.58
CA LEU A 2 -29.98 -24.34 0.63
C LEU A 2 -28.71 -24.75 1.39
N PRO A 3 -27.81 -25.56 0.80
CA PRO A 3 -26.65 -26.12 1.49
C PRO A 3 -25.56 -25.05 1.70
N LEU A 4 -25.06 -24.99 2.93
CA LEU A 4 -23.90 -24.21 3.34
C LEU A 4 -22.67 -24.74 2.59
N ALA A 5 -22.09 -23.91 1.72
CA ALA A 5 -20.80 -24.22 1.11
C ALA A 5 -19.73 -24.35 2.20
N SER A 6 -19.05 -25.49 2.19
CA SER A 6 -18.04 -25.89 3.16
C SER A 6 -16.94 -24.85 3.33
N ILE A 7 -16.72 -24.45 4.59
CA ILE A 7 -15.47 -23.86 5.03
C ILE A 7 -14.43 -24.98 4.87
N THR A 8 -13.77 -25.01 3.72
CA THR A 8 -12.64 -25.91 3.50
C THR A 8 -11.50 -25.41 4.36
N THR A 9 -11.24 -26.19 5.40
CA THR A 9 -10.02 -26.24 6.19
C THR A 9 -8.80 -26.20 5.26
N GLY A 10 -8.28 -25.01 5.01
CA GLY A 10 -6.90 -24.82 4.61
C GLY A 10 -6.05 -25.10 5.84
N SER A 11 -5.40 -26.26 5.84
CA SER A 11 -4.44 -26.72 6.84
C SER A 11 -3.47 -25.62 7.22
N MET A 12 -3.60 -25.12 8.46
CA MET A 12 -2.51 -24.48 9.19
C MET A 12 -1.44 -25.56 9.42
N ASP A 13 -0.57 -25.71 8.43
CA ASP A 13 0.60 -26.56 8.54
C ASP A 13 1.57 -25.92 9.55
N ALA A 14 2.12 -26.77 10.39
CA ALA A 14 2.88 -26.40 11.56
C ALA A 14 4.36 -26.20 11.20
N ALA A 15 4.91 -25.01 11.48
CA ALA A 15 6.26 -24.78 12.02
C ALA A 15 6.54 -23.28 12.20
N GLU A 16 6.79 -22.87 13.43
CA GLU A 16 7.36 -21.58 13.81
C GLU A 16 8.78 -21.39 13.23
N THR A 17 9.03 -20.20 12.69
CA THR A 17 10.31 -19.50 12.85
C THR A 17 10.00 -18.03 13.11
N ASN A 18 10.66 -17.43 14.09
CA ASN A 18 10.55 -16.00 14.44
C ASN A 18 11.14 -15.15 13.31
N GLY A 19 10.40 -15.01 12.22
CA GLY A 19 10.77 -14.22 11.06
C GLY A 19 9.55 -13.91 10.22
N ILE A 20 9.37 -12.64 9.87
CA ILE A 20 8.35 -12.22 8.90
C ILE A 20 8.64 -12.96 7.58
N SER A 21 7.68 -13.67 6.97
CA SER A 21 7.90 -14.37 5.69
C SER A 21 8.29 -13.40 4.57
N ALA A 22 8.97 -13.90 3.53
CA ALA A 22 9.40 -13.06 2.40
C ALA A 22 8.21 -12.31 1.75
N GLU A 23 7.09 -13.01 1.55
CA GLU A 23 5.86 -12.42 1.00
C GLU A 23 5.29 -11.32 1.90
N LYS A 24 5.33 -11.52 3.22
CA LYS A 24 4.88 -10.50 4.18
C LYS A 24 5.81 -9.29 4.21
N ARG A 25 7.13 -9.48 4.11
CA ARG A 25 8.09 -8.37 4.01
C ARG A 25 7.84 -7.54 2.76
N GLN A 26 7.64 -8.21 1.62
CA GLN A 26 7.30 -7.56 0.36
C GLN A 26 5.99 -6.78 0.47
N GLN A 27 4.96 -7.39 1.04
CA GLN A 27 3.66 -6.74 1.22
C GLN A 27 3.76 -5.50 2.14
N VAL A 28 4.59 -5.56 3.19
CA VAL A 28 4.83 -4.41 4.08
C VAL A 28 5.63 -3.32 3.35
N GLY A 29 6.65 -3.69 2.58
CA GLY A 29 7.43 -2.76 1.76
C GLY A 29 6.57 -2.00 0.77
N GLN A 30 5.73 -2.70 0.00
CA GLN A 30 4.79 -2.10 -0.96
C GLN A 30 3.79 -1.17 -0.28
N GLN A 31 3.22 -1.56 0.87
CA GLN A 31 2.29 -0.70 1.62
C GLN A 31 2.97 0.59 2.12
N PHE A 32 4.23 0.49 2.54
CA PHE A 32 4.99 1.66 2.98
C PHE A 32 5.31 2.60 1.82
N GLU A 33 5.75 2.07 0.67
CA GLU A 33 5.96 2.85 -0.55
C GLU A 33 4.65 3.51 -1.01
N GLY A 34 3.51 2.82 -0.92
CA GLY A 34 2.19 3.38 -1.22
C GLY A 34 1.79 4.54 -0.32
N MET A 35 1.98 4.43 1.00
CA MET A 35 1.71 5.54 1.92
C MET A 35 2.59 6.76 1.60
N PHE A 36 3.89 6.53 1.33
CA PHE A 36 4.80 7.60 0.97
C PHE A 36 4.41 8.25 -0.36
N MET A 37 4.03 7.45 -1.36
CA MET A 37 3.57 7.95 -2.64
C MET A 37 2.29 8.78 -2.50
N SER A 38 1.35 8.36 -1.65
CA SER A 38 0.15 9.14 -1.35
C SER A 38 0.50 10.52 -0.77
N LEU A 39 1.46 10.56 0.17
CA LEU A 39 1.96 11.81 0.72
C LEU A 39 2.64 12.67 -0.35
N LEU A 40 3.49 12.08 -1.18
CA LEU A 40 4.20 12.80 -2.25
C LEU A 40 3.20 13.39 -3.26
N LEU A 41 2.20 12.63 -3.67
CA LEU A 41 1.14 13.10 -4.58
C LEU A 41 0.33 14.24 -3.96
N LYS A 42 0.01 14.14 -2.67
CA LYS A 42 -0.65 15.20 -1.92
C LYS A 42 0.17 16.49 -1.92
N GLU A 43 1.45 16.42 -1.55
CA GLU A 43 2.34 17.59 -1.54
C GLU A 43 2.49 18.19 -2.94
N MET A 44 2.67 17.34 -3.97
CA MET A 44 2.68 17.77 -5.37
C MET A 44 1.39 18.52 -5.74
N ARG A 45 0.21 18.00 -5.38
CA ARG A 45 -1.06 18.70 -5.62
C ARG A 45 -1.08 20.06 -4.92
N GLN A 46 -0.65 20.13 -3.66
CA GLN A 46 -0.63 21.39 -2.91
C GLN A 46 0.27 22.45 -3.56
N THR A 47 1.34 22.04 -4.24
CA THR A 47 2.22 22.99 -4.96
C THR A 47 1.59 23.61 -6.21
N VAL A 48 0.55 23.02 -6.80
CA VAL A 48 -0.10 23.51 -8.03
C VAL A 48 -0.97 24.76 -7.78
N GLY A 49 -1.32 25.05 -6.51
CA GLY A 49 -2.07 26.24 -6.11
C GLY A 49 -3.60 26.11 -6.19
N GLU A 50 -4.30 27.15 -5.73
CA GLU A 50 -5.77 27.26 -5.76
C GLU A 50 -6.28 27.24 -7.23
N GLY A 51 -7.12 26.26 -7.57
CA GLY A 51 -7.66 26.07 -8.92
C GLY A 51 -6.98 24.98 -9.76
N GLY A 52 -6.17 24.11 -9.13
CA GLY A 52 -5.62 22.91 -9.76
C GLY A 52 -6.68 21.88 -10.20
N LEU A 53 -6.24 20.64 -10.47
CA LEU A 53 -7.07 19.55 -11.03
C LEU A 53 -8.40 19.31 -10.29
N PHE A 54 -8.44 19.62 -9.00
CA PHE A 54 -9.63 19.56 -8.16
C PHE A 54 -9.89 20.96 -7.61
N ALA A 55 -10.88 21.67 -8.16
CA ALA A 55 -11.29 22.99 -7.69
C ALA A 55 -12.65 22.92 -6.98
N GLY A 56 -12.89 23.85 -6.06
CA GLY A 56 -14.16 23.97 -5.33
C GLY A 56 -14.21 23.21 -4.00
N GLU A 57 -15.39 23.20 -3.39
CA GLU A 57 -15.62 22.75 -2.00
C GLU A 57 -15.25 21.27 -1.74
N SER A 58 -15.29 20.43 -2.77
CA SER A 58 -14.96 18.99 -2.67
C SER A 58 -13.53 18.66 -3.12
N SER A 59 -12.67 19.67 -3.30
CA SER A 59 -11.30 19.49 -3.78
C SER A 59 -10.50 18.51 -2.93
N ASP A 60 -10.55 18.65 -1.61
CA ASP A 60 -9.79 17.80 -0.68
C ASP A 60 -10.25 16.34 -0.73
N THR A 61 -11.56 16.10 -0.79
CA THR A 61 -12.12 14.74 -0.85
C THR A 61 -11.73 14.06 -2.16
N LEU A 62 -11.92 14.74 -3.30
CA LEU A 62 -11.59 14.18 -4.61
C LEU A 62 -10.08 14.02 -4.78
N GLY A 63 -9.29 14.97 -4.31
CA GLY A 63 -7.83 14.91 -4.30
C GLY A 63 -7.31 13.76 -3.42
N GLY A 64 -7.89 13.57 -2.23
CA GLY A 64 -7.52 12.45 -1.36
C GLY A 64 -7.85 11.09 -1.98
N MET A 65 -9.00 10.95 -2.64
CA MET A 65 -9.33 9.73 -3.39
C MET A 65 -8.37 9.49 -4.55
N PHE A 66 -8.03 10.54 -5.30
CA PHE A 66 -7.04 10.46 -6.37
C PHE A 66 -5.68 10.01 -5.86
N ASP A 67 -5.17 10.63 -4.79
CA ASP A 67 -3.88 10.26 -4.19
C ASP A 67 -3.90 8.81 -3.75
N MET A 68 -4.98 8.35 -3.12
CA MET A 68 -5.13 6.98 -2.64
C MET A 68 -5.06 5.96 -3.80
N PHE A 69 -5.90 6.10 -4.83
CA PHE A 69 -5.91 5.15 -5.95
C PHE A 69 -4.64 5.21 -6.79
N MET A 70 -4.09 6.41 -6.99
CA MET A 70 -2.87 6.57 -7.76
C MET A 70 -1.66 6.01 -7.01
N SER A 71 -1.57 6.26 -5.69
CA SER A 71 -0.50 5.69 -4.87
C SER A 71 -0.53 4.17 -4.79
N ASP A 72 -1.72 3.56 -4.71
CA ASP A 72 -1.89 2.10 -4.75
C ASP A 72 -1.45 1.52 -6.10
N HIS A 73 -1.80 2.18 -7.21
CA HIS A 73 -1.38 1.72 -8.53
C HIS A 73 0.13 1.84 -8.73
N LEU A 74 0.72 2.95 -8.28
CA LEU A 74 2.15 3.21 -8.43
C LEU A 74 3.00 2.32 -7.50
N SER A 75 2.52 2.03 -6.29
CA SER A 75 3.25 1.15 -5.35
C SER A 75 3.31 -0.30 -5.83
N GLN A 76 2.32 -0.75 -6.59
CA GLN A 76 2.31 -2.09 -7.21
C GLN A 76 3.32 -2.21 -8.35
N GLN A 77 3.53 -1.14 -9.13
CA GLN A 77 4.55 -1.14 -10.18
C GLN A 77 5.96 -1.08 -9.60
N GLY A 78 6.11 -0.44 -8.43
CA GLY A 78 7.40 -0.13 -7.84
C GLY A 78 8.12 0.95 -8.64
N GLY A 79 8.75 1.91 -7.96
CA GLY A 79 9.49 2.95 -8.67
C GLY A 79 10.37 3.83 -7.80
N LEU A 80 10.04 3.97 -6.52
CA LEU A 80 10.86 4.76 -5.60
C LEU A 80 11.94 3.92 -4.91
N GLY A 81 11.82 2.60 -4.93
CA GLY A 81 12.74 1.67 -4.28
C GLY A 81 12.65 1.69 -2.76
N ILE A 82 11.66 2.39 -2.20
CA ILE A 82 11.46 2.48 -0.75
C ILE A 82 10.95 1.15 -0.21
N GLY A 83 10.04 0.49 -0.92
CA GLY A 83 9.55 -0.82 -0.53
C GLY A 83 10.69 -1.84 -0.44
N GLN A 84 11.61 -1.81 -1.41
CA GLN A 84 12.78 -2.69 -1.41
C GLN A 84 13.76 -2.36 -0.27
N MET A 85 13.95 -1.09 0.08
CA MET A 85 14.74 -0.70 1.26
C MET A 85 14.12 -1.25 2.56
N ILE A 86 12.80 -1.19 2.70
CA ILE A 86 12.08 -1.73 3.86
C ILE A 86 12.18 -3.26 3.89
N GLU A 87 12.04 -3.94 2.74
CA GLU A 87 12.24 -5.38 2.62
C GLU A 87 13.64 -5.81 3.08
N THR A 88 14.68 -5.15 2.58
CA THR A 88 16.08 -5.40 2.96
C THR A 88 16.32 -5.09 4.44
N TYR A 89 15.75 -4.02 4.97
CA TYR A 89 15.84 -3.72 6.41
C TYR A 89 15.20 -4.83 7.25
N LEU A 90 13.99 -5.27 6.89
CA LEU A 90 13.28 -6.33 7.60
C LEU A 90 14.01 -7.67 7.49
N GLU A 91 14.64 -7.97 6.36
CA GLU A 91 15.46 -9.16 6.15
C GLU A 91 16.74 -9.15 7.00
N ASN A 92 17.41 -8.01 7.12
CA ASN A 92 18.64 -7.87 7.92
C ASN A 92 18.37 -7.72 9.44
N SER A 93 17.13 -7.40 9.83
CA SER A 93 16.74 -7.18 11.23
C SER A 93 16.23 -8.44 11.96
N VAL A 94 16.09 -9.56 11.24
CA VAL A 94 15.72 -10.89 11.74
C VAL A 94 16.97 -11.77 11.77
#